data_AF-A0AAF0Y2R4-F1
#
_entry.id   AF-A0AAF0Y2R4-F1
#
_cell.length_a   1.000
_cell.length_b   1.000
_cell.length_c   1.000
_cell.angle_alpha   90.00
_cell.angle_beta   90.00
_cell.angle_gamma   90.00
#
_symmetry.space_group_name_H-M   'P 1'
#
loop_
_entity.id
_entity.type
_entity.pdbx_description
1 polymer ?
#
loop_
_entity_poly.entity_id
_entity_poly.type
_entity_poly.pdbx_seq_one_letter_code
_entity_poly.pdbx_strand_id
1 'polypeptide(L)'
;MAKLRAAEDAESTRILEIIHADEITHVTTGHRWFSWICHKRGLDPVQQFRLEVSNNFHGDLKGPFNVEDRAKAGLTPDFYTDLRGHHQRREDRQAAYAHGGGKSGGDEHLHPRLT
;
A
#
# COMPACT_ATOMS: atom_id res chain seq x y z
N MET A 1 20.39 -3.94 -6.22
CA MET A 1 21.69 -4.56 -5.85
C MET A 1 22.71 -4.60 -6.98
N ALA A 2 22.33 -4.94 -8.23
CA ALA A 2 23.28 -5.10 -9.35
C ALA A 2 24.25 -3.92 -9.57
N LYS A 3 23.77 -2.67 -9.42
CA LYS A 3 24.60 -1.48 -9.55
C LYS A 3 25.71 -1.37 -8.49
N LEU A 4 25.44 -1.75 -7.25
CA LEU A 4 26.42 -1.69 -6.16
C LEU A 4 27.43 -2.83 -6.26
N ARG A 5 26.96 -4.02 -6.66
CA ARG A 5 27.87 -5.13 -6.99
C ARG A 5 28.84 -4.77 -8.11
N ALA A 6 28.36 -4.10 -9.16
CA ALA A 6 29.20 -3.62 -10.26
C ALA A 6 30.19 -2.52 -9.83
N ALA A 7 29.90 -1.81 -8.74
CA ALA A 7 30.79 -0.81 -8.13
C ALA A 7 31.69 -1.40 -7.03
N GLU A 8 31.75 -2.73 -6.90
CA GLU A 8 32.55 -3.46 -5.89
C GLU A 8 32.21 -3.09 -4.43
N ASP A 9 31.04 -2.50 -4.19
CA ASP A 9 30.56 -2.15 -2.85
C ASP A 9 29.78 -3.32 -2.23
N ALA A 10 30.54 -4.27 -1.70
CA ALA A 10 30.01 -5.49 -1.09
C ALA A 10 29.25 -5.19 0.22
N GLU A 11 29.69 -4.22 1.02
CA GLU A 11 29.07 -3.94 2.32
C GLU A 11 27.69 -3.29 2.15
N SER A 12 27.57 -2.28 1.28
CA SER A 12 26.25 -1.68 1.00
C SER A 12 25.31 -2.70 0.37
N THR A 13 25.82 -3.58 -0.49
CA THR A 13 25.03 -4.67 -1.08
C THR A 13 24.45 -5.59 -0.01
N ARG A 14 25.27 -6.04 0.94
CA ARG A 14 24.85 -6.94 2.03
C ARG A 14 23.79 -6.31 2.92
N ILE A 15 23.96 -5.04 3.28
CA ILE A 15 22.97 -4.31 4.09
C ILE A 15 21.64 -4.19 3.36
N LEU A 16 21.66 -3.83 2.08
CA LEU A 16 20.43 -3.68 1.31
C LEU A 16 19.72 -5.01 1.06
N GLU A 17 20.44 -6.14 1.01
CA GLU A 17 19.81 -7.47 0.92
C GLU A 17 18.98 -7.81 2.15
N ILE A 18 19.48 -7.47 3.35
CA ILE A 18 18.72 -7.64 4.60
C ILE A 18 17.47 -6.76 4.58
N ILE A 19 17.64 -5.45 4.29
CA ILE A 19 16.52 -4.51 4.22
C ILE A 19 15.48 -4.95 3.20
N HIS A 20 15.93 -5.48 2.06
CA HIS A 20 15.04 -5.94 1.02
C HIS A 20 14.21 -7.17 1.45
N ALA A 21 14.81 -8.13 2.15
CA ALA A 21 14.09 -9.28 2.70
C ALA A 21 13.06 -8.85 3.76
N ASP A 22 13.42 -7.88 4.61
CA ASP A 22 12.51 -7.30 5.59
C ASP A 22 11.33 -6.62 4.90
N GLU A 23 11.57 -5.88 3.82
CA GLU A 23 10.53 -5.19 3.06
C GLU A 23 9.53 -6.17 2.42
N ILE A 24 9.99 -7.33 1.91
CA ILE A 24 9.07 -8.37 1.41
C ILE A 24 8.15 -8.85 2.53
N THR A 25 8.71 -9.11 3.72
CA THR A 25 7.92 -9.59 4.87
C THR A 25 6.95 -8.51 5.38
N HIS A 26 7.38 -7.25 5.38
CA HIS A 26 6.55 -6.10 5.72
C HIS A 26 5.34 -6.00 4.79
N VAL A 27 5.57 -5.99 3.47
CA VAL A 27 4.51 -5.90 2.46
C VAL A 27 3.59 -7.11 2.53
N THR A 28 4.12 -8.31 2.74
CA THR A 28 3.32 -9.53 2.91
C THR A 28 2.34 -9.40 4.07
N THR A 29 2.82 -8.90 5.20
CA THR A 29 2.01 -8.74 6.41
C THR A 29 0.93 -7.68 6.21
N GLY A 30 1.29 -6.53 5.62
CA GLY A 30 0.33 -5.48 5.28
C GLY A 30 -0.75 -5.97 4.31
N HIS A 31 -0.35 -6.66 3.24
CA HIS A 31 -1.28 -7.22 2.25
C HIS A 31 -2.26 -8.23 2.85
N ARG A 32 -1.78 -9.10 3.76
CA ARG A 32 -2.62 -10.06 4.48
C ARG A 32 -3.69 -9.37 5.32
N TRP A 33 -3.29 -8.40 6.15
CA TRP A 33 -4.24 -7.67 7.00
C TRP A 33 -5.23 -6.85 6.17
N PHE A 34 -4.74 -6.17 5.14
CA PHE A 34 -5.57 -5.39 4.23
C PHE A 34 -6.64 -6.26 3.55
N SER A 35 -6.23 -7.42 3.01
CA SER A 35 -7.14 -8.37 2.37
C SER A 35 -8.15 -8.95 3.36
N TRP A 36 -7.73 -9.27 4.58
CA TRP A 36 -8.62 -9.75 5.63
C TRP A 36 -9.70 -8.72 5.99
N ILE A 37 -9.33 -7.43 6.14
CA ILE A 37 -10.29 -6.36 6.41
C ILE A 37 -11.25 -6.18 5.23
N CYS A 38 -10.75 -6.20 4.00
CA CYS A 38 -11.59 -6.10 2.80
C CYS A 38 -12.62 -7.22 2.75
N HIS A 39 -12.19 -8.46 2.95
CA HIS A 39 -13.08 -9.62 2.99
C HIS A 39 -14.14 -9.49 4.10
N LYS A 40 -13.74 -9.10 5.31
CA LYS A 40 -14.67 -8.87 6.43
C LYS A 40 -15.74 -7.81 6.11
N ARG A 41 -15.42 -6.85 5.25
CA ARG A 41 -16.31 -5.76 4.82
C ARG A 41 -17.03 -6.04 3.49
N GLY A 42 -16.82 -7.21 2.88
CA GLY A 42 -17.38 -7.54 1.56
C GLY A 42 -16.80 -6.71 0.40
N LEU A 43 -15.58 -6.19 0.55
CA LEU A 43 -14.88 -5.40 -0.45
C LEU A 43 -13.89 -6.26 -1.24
N ASP A 44 -13.72 -5.93 -2.52
CA ASP A 44 -12.63 -6.47 -3.34
C ASP A 44 -11.29 -5.80 -2.96
N PRO A 45 -10.27 -6.56 -2.53
CA PRO A 45 -8.99 -5.98 -2.10
C PRO A 45 -8.29 -5.20 -3.22
N VAL A 46 -8.35 -5.65 -4.47
CA VAL A 46 -7.67 -4.96 -5.57
C VAL A 46 -8.29 -3.58 -5.80
N GLN A 47 -9.61 -3.52 -5.94
CA GLN A 47 -10.34 -2.26 -6.12
C GLN A 47 -10.14 -1.31 -4.95
N GLN A 48 -10.23 -1.81 -3.71
CA GLN A 48 -10.05 -0.97 -2.53
C GLN A 48 -8.61 -0.43 -2.44
N PHE A 49 -7.60 -1.25 -2.72
CA PHE A 49 -6.21 -0.81 -2.70
C PHE A 49 -5.98 0.31 -3.71
N ARG A 50 -6.48 0.12 -4.94
CA ARG A 50 -6.37 1.13 -6.00
C ARG A 50 -7.07 2.43 -5.61
N LEU A 51 -8.25 2.36 -4.99
CA LEU A 51 -8.95 3.52 -4.46
C LEU A 51 -8.12 4.25 -3.39
N GLU A 52 -7.57 3.52 -2.42
CA GLU A 52 -6.76 4.11 -1.34
C GLU A 52 -5.49 4.77 -1.88
N VAL A 53 -4.81 4.12 -2.84
CA VAL A 53 -3.64 4.72 -3.49
C VAL A 53 -4.04 5.96 -4.28
N SER A 54 -5.12 5.91 -5.06
CA SER A 54 -5.63 7.08 -5.77
C SER A 54 -5.94 8.24 -4.83
N ASN A 55 -6.48 7.99 -3.65
CA ASN A 55 -6.87 9.05 -2.70
C ASN A 55 -5.72 9.60 -1.85
N ASN A 56 -4.66 8.82 -1.63
CA ASN A 56 -3.63 9.14 -0.63
C ASN A 56 -2.22 9.28 -1.22
N PHE A 57 -1.96 8.73 -2.40
CA PHE A 57 -0.68 8.86 -3.10
C PHE A 57 -0.73 10.03 -4.07
N HIS A 58 0.43 10.63 -4.36
CA HIS A 58 0.53 11.74 -5.32
C HIS A 58 1.39 11.33 -6.51
N GLY A 59 0.83 11.45 -7.71
CA GLY A 59 1.53 11.13 -8.96
C GLY A 59 1.53 9.64 -9.31
N ASP A 60 2.23 9.29 -10.38
CA ASP A 60 2.24 7.93 -10.91
C ASP A 60 3.13 6.99 -10.07
N LEU A 61 2.72 5.73 -9.94
CA LEU A 61 3.61 4.70 -9.41
C LEU A 61 4.72 4.42 -10.43
N LYS A 62 5.94 4.81 -10.08
CA LYS A 62 7.09 4.68 -10.98
C LYS A 62 7.65 3.26 -10.97
N GLY A 63 7.70 2.66 -12.16
CA GLY A 63 8.49 1.45 -12.41
C GLY A 63 9.98 1.75 -12.60
N PRO A 64 10.80 0.71 -12.87
CA PRO A 64 10.40 -0.69 -13.01
C PRO A 64 10.05 -1.34 -11.67
N PHE A 65 8.98 -2.15 -11.65
CA PHE A 65 8.59 -2.89 -10.45
C PHE A 65 9.34 -4.21 -10.35
N ASN A 66 9.71 -4.60 -9.13
CA ASN A 66 10.18 -5.95 -8.85
C ASN A 66 8.97 -6.90 -8.75
N VAL A 67 8.53 -7.41 -9.90
CA VAL A 67 7.31 -8.23 -10.02
C VAL A 67 7.43 -9.53 -9.21
N GLU A 68 8.60 -10.16 -9.22
CA GLU A 68 8.85 -11.41 -8.52
C GLU A 68 8.66 -11.25 -7.00
N ASP A 69 9.29 -10.24 -6.41
CA ASP A 69 9.23 -10.05 -4.96
C ASP A 69 7.88 -9.50 -4.48
N ARG A 70 7.20 -8.71 -5.32
CA ARG A 70 5.81 -8.32 -5.06
C ARG A 70 4.88 -9.53 -5.09
N ALA A 71 5.08 -10.46 -6.03
CA ALA A 71 4.33 -11.71 -6.07
C ALA A 71 4.60 -12.58 -4.83
N LYS A 72 5.84 -12.66 -4.34
CA LYS A 72 6.16 -13.31 -3.05
C LYS A 72 5.39 -12.70 -1.88
N ALA A 73 5.18 -11.38 -1.91
CA ALA A 73 4.38 -10.67 -0.93
C ALA A 73 2.85 -10.78 -1.14
N GLY A 74 2.40 -11.49 -2.18
CA GLY A 74 0.99 -11.65 -2.54
C GLY A 74 0.41 -10.48 -3.32
N LEU A 75 1.21 -9.47 -3.67
CA LEU A 75 0.79 -8.29 -4.42
C LEU A 75 0.93 -8.55 -5.93
N THR A 76 -0.15 -9.02 -6.55
CA THR A 76 -0.19 -9.28 -8.00
C THR A 76 -0.17 -7.98 -8.82
N PRO A 77 0.15 -8.02 -10.12
CA PRO A 77 0.17 -6.83 -10.98
C PRO A 77 -1.13 -6.02 -10.99
N ASP A 78 -2.30 -6.65 -10.78
CA ASP A 78 -3.61 -5.99 -10.78
C ASP A 78 -3.70 -4.88 -9.72
N PHE A 79 -2.97 -5.03 -8.61
CA PHE A 79 -2.93 -4.04 -7.55
C PHE A 79 -2.29 -2.72 -7.98
N TYR A 80 -1.27 -2.73 -8.84
CA TYR A 80 -0.41 -1.55 -9.04
C TYR A 80 -0.14 -1.18 -10.51
N THR A 81 -0.50 -2.03 -11.47
CA THR A 81 -0.33 -1.71 -12.90
C THR A 81 -1.22 -0.52 -13.28
N ASP A 82 -0.64 0.42 -14.01
CA ASP A 82 -1.27 1.68 -14.45
C ASP A 82 -1.97 2.47 -13.33
N LEU A 83 -1.47 2.35 -12.10
CA LEU A 83 -2.04 3.02 -10.94
C LEU A 83 -1.39 4.39 -10.71
N ARG A 84 -2.24 5.36 -10.41
CA ARG A 84 -1.86 6.77 -10.26
C ARG A 84 -2.56 7.34 -9.04
N GLY A 85 -1.82 8.10 -8.25
CA GLY A 85 -2.37 8.94 -7.20
C GLY A 85 -3.04 10.19 -7.76
N HIS A 86 -4.14 10.62 -7.17
CA HIS A 86 -4.77 11.89 -7.50
C HIS A 86 -3.99 13.05 -6.91
N HIS A 87 -3.83 14.11 -7.71
CA HIS A 87 -3.29 15.39 -7.25
C HIS A 87 -4.39 16.21 -6.57
N GLN A 88 -5.03 15.67 -5.53
CA GLN A 88 -6.08 16.43 -4.83
C GLN A 88 -5.44 17.57 -4.05
N ARG A 89 -5.84 18.82 -4.38
CA ARG A 89 -5.53 19.94 -3.50
C ARG A 89 -6.23 19.67 -2.17
N ARG A 90 -5.56 19.99 -1.05
CA ARG A 90 -5.99 19.61 0.31
C ARG A 90 -7.43 20.01 0.67
N GLU A 91 -8.04 20.92 -0.09
CA GLU A 91 -9.38 21.48 0.09
C GLU A 91 -10.51 20.52 -0.35
N ASP A 92 -10.28 19.69 -1.38
CA ASP A 92 -11.32 18.80 -1.94
C ASP A 92 -11.63 17.60 -1.02
N ARG A 93 -10.66 17.22 -0.18
CA ARG A 93 -10.75 16.06 0.72
C ARG A 93 -11.77 16.26 1.85
N GLN A 94 -11.99 17.50 2.29
CA GLN A 94 -12.93 17.80 3.36
C GLN A 94 -14.39 17.72 2.89
N ALA A 95 -14.66 18.00 1.61
CA ALA A 95 -16.00 18.01 1.03
C ALA A 95 -16.53 16.59 0.72
N ALA A 96 -15.66 15.67 0.28
CA ALA A 96 -16.07 14.29 -0.08
C ALA A 96 -16.59 13.49 1.13
N TYR A 97 -15.99 13.67 2.31
CA TYR A 97 -16.47 13.03 3.56
C TYR A 97 -17.81 13.60 4.05
N ALA A 98 -18.14 14.85 3.71
CA ALA A 98 -19.38 15.49 4.15
C ALA A 98 -20.64 15.02 3.39
N HIS A 99 -20.48 14.47 2.18
CA HIS A 99 -21.61 14.13 1.29
C HIS A 99 -21.89 12.61 1.16
N GLY A 100 -21.07 11.72 1.73
CA GLY A 100 -21.22 10.25 1.65
C GLY A 100 -21.88 9.57 2.86
N GLY A 101 -22.46 10.31 3.80
CA GLY A 101 -23.00 9.80 5.07
C GLY A 101 -24.35 9.09 4.95
N GLY A 102 -24.37 7.88 4.36
CA GLY A 102 -25.46 6.93 4.54
C GLY A 102 -25.50 6.41 5.97
N LYS A 103 -26.57 6.71 6.70
CA LYS A 103 -26.79 6.27 8.09
C LYS A 103 -26.72 4.74 8.21
N SER A 104 -25.83 4.25 9.06
CA SER A 104 -26.04 3.00 9.80
C SER A 104 -25.60 3.25 11.25
N GLY A 105 -26.54 3.04 12.18
CA GLY A 105 -26.38 3.35 13.58
C GLY A 105 -25.56 2.29 14.33
N GLY A 106 -24.86 2.77 15.36
CA GLY A 106 -24.57 2.08 16.61
C GLY A 106 -23.65 0.86 16.56
N ASP A 107 -22.40 1.03 16.97
CA ASP A 107 -22.06 0.65 18.35
C ASP A 107 -20.79 1.37 18.82
N GLU A 108 -20.93 2.05 19.96
CA GLU A 108 -19.88 2.68 20.72
C GLU A 108 -18.97 1.61 21.34
N HIS A 109 -17.69 1.52 20.96
CA HIS A 109 -16.58 1.53 21.92
C HIS A 109 -15.20 1.49 21.24
N LEU A 110 -14.22 2.09 21.94
CA LEU A 110 -12.76 2.03 21.77
C LEU A 110 -12.08 3.03 20.82
N HIS A 111 -11.67 4.16 21.41
CA HIS A 111 -10.28 4.62 21.34
C HIS A 111 -9.88 5.05 22.77
N PRO A 112 -8.70 4.66 23.30
CA PRO A 112 -7.54 5.46 22.97
C PRO A 112 -6.21 4.68 22.88
N ARG A 113 -5.42 5.05 21.87
CA ARG A 113 -3.95 5.17 21.93
C ARG A 113 -3.19 3.90 22.33
N LEU A 114 -2.68 3.19 21.33
CA LEU A 114 -1.48 2.37 21.51
C LEU A 114 -0.27 3.32 21.61
N THR A 115 0.09 3.60 22.87
CA THR A 115 1.48 3.70 23.32
C THR A 115 2.24 2.43 23.02
#